data_AF-A0A923ZVA0-F1
#
_entry.id   AF-A0A923ZVA0-F1
#
_cell.length_a   1.000
_cell.length_b   1.000
_cell.length_c   1.000
_cell.angle_alpha   90.00
_cell.angle_beta   90.00
_cell.angle_gamma   90.00
#
_symmetry.space_group_name_H-M   'P 1'
#
loop_
_entity.id
_entity.type
_entity.pdbx_description
1 polymer ?
#
loop_
_entity_poly.entity_id
_entity_poly.type
_entity_poly.pdbx_seq_one_letter_code
_entity_poly.pdbx_strand_id
1 'polypeptide(L)'
;MSNKDETIFNTLVLYEKVLKNRVKNLKGANIDVVPMDEKKKLDYYSKMYSNDGFRVEYQLPELKKFGRIKQVPYTGLGTFCKEVRGYLAKDVYIDVDMVNCHPVILNWLFVKSGINNSIIEESVLDRNVFLKKHNMTKEAYLSMINTEICQSDDPIIRTLHNQIYTDLLSKMRVQFPEIDKYVRSSRATNKKGKIIANVLQEHEFQILTSMFKFCEKSGVLVDVLMHDGFFIRITDVITEDVIKEKYIDSFEKHVMESFGIPMKFKVKPHDTSIVIKEEPENNEYELMKQEFEKQHCKIINKSFFVKEDDTNLTIFSKQKLETSYSHLNFPKKDGISKFISTWLDDSNMRLYNDIGCYPDNTKCPIDNFNTWRKFSMELITEYTPNEEALQLFLNHIRILCNNDDEIYNYFIKWTGQMIKFPEVKSICPVLISKEGAGKGTFIELMRKMLGSSKVLETTDPSRDVWAHLTLV
;
A
#
# COMPACT_ATOMS: atom_id res chain seq x y z
N MET A 1 17.17 -25.95 -18.20
CA MET A 1 15.73 -25.69 -18.39
C MET A 1 15.02 -26.08 -17.11
N SER A 2 14.76 -25.11 -16.23
CA SER A 2 13.96 -25.27 -15.01
C SER A 2 12.63 -24.56 -15.23
N ASN A 3 11.53 -25.21 -14.81
CA ASN A 3 10.14 -24.73 -14.73
C ASN A 3 9.88 -23.35 -15.33
N LYS A 4 9.47 -23.34 -16.60
CA LYS A 4 8.83 -22.18 -17.20
C LYS A 4 7.48 -21.97 -16.52
N ASP A 5 7.48 -21.19 -15.44
CA ASP A 5 6.33 -20.41 -14.97
C ASP A 5 5.97 -19.30 -16.02
N GLU A 6 6.00 -19.64 -17.31
CA GLU A 6 5.65 -18.77 -18.44
C GLU A 6 4.18 -18.30 -18.37
N THR A 7 3.37 -18.90 -17.49
CA THR A 7 1.93 -18.66 -17.38
C THR A 7 1.57 -17.33 -16.74
N ILE A 8 2.43 -16.72 -15.93
CA ILE A 8 2.02 -15.54 -15.12
C ILE A 8 1.99 -14.28 -15.95
N PHE A 9 3.05 -14.03 -16.73
CA PHE A 9 3.19 -12.80 -17.52
C PHE A 9 2.62 -12.92 -18.94
N ASN A 10 1.90 -14.00 -19.24
CA ASN A 10 0.98 -14.00 -20.38
C ASN A 10 -0.34 -13.28 -20.01
N THR A 11 -0.63 -13.07 -18.72
CA THR A 11 -1.89 -12.49 -18.23
C THR A 11 -1.75 -11.59 -16.99
N LEU A 12 -0.55 -11.17 -16.58
CA LEU A 12 -0.39 -10.34 -15.38
C LEU A 12 -0.92 -8.93 -15.64
N VAL A 13 -1.92 -8.54 -14.86
CA VAL A 13 -2.52 -7.21 -14.88
C VAL A 13 -2.43 -6.62 -13.48
N LEU A 14 -1.80 -5.45 -13.37
CA LEU A 14 -1.73 -4.69 -12.12
C LEU A 14 -2.44 -3.35 -12.29
N TYR A 15 -2.85 -2.77 -11.18
CA TYR A 15 -3.54 -1.49 -11.14
C TYR A 15 -2.73 -0.48 -10.34
N GLU A 16 -2.11 0.44 -11.07
CA GLU A 16 -1.28 1.48 -10.50
C GLU A 16 -2.15 2.59 -9.89
N LYS A 17 -1.80 3.00 -8.68
CA LYS A 17 -2.45 4.04 -7.89
C LYS A 17 -1.58 5.29 -7.88
N VAL A 18 -2.18 6.44 -8.11
CA VAL A 18 -1.56 7.74 -7.92
C VAL A 18 -2.57 8.72 -7.36
N LEU A 19 -2.08 9.80 -6.74
CA LEU A 19 -2.93 10.91 -6.35
C LEU A 19 -3.34 11.71 -7.59
N LYS A 20 -4.66 11.84 -7.84
CA LYS A 20 -5.20 12.48 -9.06
C LYS A 20 -4.74 13.94 -9.22
N ASN A 21 -4.60 14.67 -8.11
CA ASN A 21 -4.09 16.04 -8.11
C ASN A 21 -2.66 16.11 -8.68
N ARG A 22 -1.79 15.13 -8.40
CA ARG A 22 -0.43 15.11 -8.93
C ARG A 22 -0.37 14.91 -10.43
N VAL A 23 -1.25 14.05 -10.97
CA VAL A 23 -1.41 13.91 -12.43
C VAL A 23 -1.86 15.23 -13.04
N LYS A 24 -2.83 15.92 -12.41
CA LYS A 24 -3.32 17.23 -12.84
C LYS A 24 -2.21 18.29 -12.83
N ASN A 25 -1.42 18.36 -11.75
CA ASN A 25 -0.31 19.28 -11.60
C ASN A 25 0.73 19.10 -12.71
N LEU A 26 1.16 17.86 -12.96
CA LEU A 26 2.13 17.56 -14.01
C LEU A 26 1.63 17.91 -15.42
N LYS A 27 0.32 17.71 -15.68
CA LYS A 27 -0.30 18.12 -16.94
C LYS A 27 -0.32 19.64 -17.12
N GLY A 28 -0.59 20.38 -16.05
CA GLY A 28 -0.61 21.84 -16.03
C GLY A 28 0.77 22.50 -16.01
N ALA A 29 1.81 21.77 -15.63
CA ALA A 29 3.18 22.30 -15.56
C ALA A 29 3.71 22.77 -16.93
N ASN A 30 4.65 23.71 -16.95
CA ASN A 30 5.29 24.15 -18.19
C ASN A 30 6.12 23.00 -18.83
N ILE A 31 6.30 23.04 -20.15
CA ILE A 31 7.06 22.05 -20.92
C ILE A 31 8.53 21.94 -20.48
N ASP A 32 9.09 23.02 -19.93
CA ASP A 32 10.44 23.05 -19.36
C ASP A 32 10.57 22.22 -18.06
N VAL A 33 9.44 21.92 -17.42
CA VAL A 33 9.35 21.08 -16.21
C VAL A 33 8.93 19.65 -16.56
N VAL A 34 7.94 19.51 -17.45
CA VAL A 34 7.43 18.21 -17.91
C VAL A 34 7.50 18.17 -19.43
N PRO A 35 8.43 17.39 -20.01
CA PRO A 35 8.58 17.23 -21.45
C PRO A 35 7.29 16.83 -22.17
N MET A 36 7.14 17.24 -23.44
CA MET A 36 5.89 17.07 -24.20
C MET A 36 5.49 15.60 -24.39
N ASP A 37 6.47 14.71 -24.52
CA ASP A 37 6.25 13.26 -24.60
C ASP A 37 5.68 12.72 -23.29
N GLU A 38 6.18 13.16 -22.14
CA GLU A 38 5.60 12.80 -20.85
C GLU A 38 4.19 13.38 -20.66
N LYS A 39 3.93 14.61 -21.12
CA LYS A 39 2.57 15.18 -21.12
C LYS A 39 1.57 14.34 -21.90
N LYS A 40 1.95 13.85 -23.09
CA LYS A 40 1.10 12.95 -23.89
C LYS A 40 0.82 11.63 -23.17
N LYS A 41 1.82 11.06 -22.49
CA LYS A 41 1.62 9.87 -21.66
C LYS A 41 0.67 10.16 -20.49
N LEU A 42 0.83 11.29 -19.80
CA LEU A 42 -0.05 11.73 -18.70
C LEU A 42 -1.49 11.95 -19.14
N ASP A 43 -1.73 12.50 -20.33
CA ASP A 43 -3.07 12.67 -20.89
C ASP A 43 -3.78 11.33 -21.07
N TYR A 44 -3.08 10.37 -21.69
CA TYR A 44 -3.59 9.01 -21.83
C TYR A 44 -3.79 8.33 -20.47
N TYR A 45 -2.80 8.45 -19.58
CA TYR A 45 -2.82 7.90 -18.23
C TYR A 45 -4.06 8.37 -17.46
N SER A 46 -4.26 9.68 -17.41
CA SER A 46 -5.40 10.31 -16.75
C SER A 46 -6.74 9.91 -17.36
N LYS A 47 -6.82 9.75 -18.70
CA LYS A 47 -8.06 9.39 -19.39
C LYS A 47 -8.49 7.95 -19.11
N MET A 48 -7.53 7.04 -18.99
CA MET A 48 -7.80 5.62 -18.75
C MET A 48 -7.77 5.24 -17.26
N TYR A 49 -7.50 6.20 -16.38
CA TYR A 49 -7.47 5.98 -14.93
C TYR A 49 -8.88 5.68 -14.40
N SER A 50 -9.05 4.54 -13.74
CA SER A 50 -10.32 4.08 -13.17
C SER A 50 -10.35 4.21 -11.65
N ASN A 51 -11.46 3.82 -11.00
CA ASN A 51 -11.53 3.73 -9.54
C ASN A 51 -10.49 2.73 -8.98
N ASP A 52 -10.24 1.64 -9.70
CA ASP A 52 -9.27 0.62 -9.32
C ASP A 52 -7.83 1.04 -9.59
N GLY A 53 -7.61 2.11 -10.34
CA GLY A 53 -6.29 2.62 -10.73
C GLY A 53 -6.08 2.60 -12.24
N PHE A 54 -4.85 2.86 -12.66
CA PHE A 54 -4.44 2.72 -14.05
C PHE A 54 -4.06 1.26 -14.33
N ARG A 55 -4.78 0.63 -15.26
CA ARG A 55 -4.59 -0.78 -15.59
C ARG A 55 -3.36 -0.96 -16.50
N VAL A 56 -2.39 -1.77 -16.05
CA VAL A 56 -1.19 -2.11 -16.80
C VAL A 56 -1.06 -3.62 -16.92
N GLU A 57 -0.92 -4.10 -18.15
CA GLU A 57 -0.56 -5.47 -18.45
C GLU A 57 0.95 -5.61 -18.57
N TYR A 58 1.50 -6.66 -17.98
CA TYR A 58 2.91 -6.98 -18.05
C TYR A 58 3.11 -8.22 -18.91
N GLN A 59 3.69 -8.01 -20.09
CA GLN A 59 3.78 -9.04 -21.12
C GLN A 59 5.23 -9.26 -21.56
N LEU A 60 5.61 -10.52 -21.81
CA LEU A 60 6.87 -10.83 -22.50
C LEU A 60 6.82 -10.37 -23.97
N PRO A 61 7.95 -10.04 -24.60
CA PRO A 61 7.94 -9.61 -25.99
C PRO A 61 7.48 -10.73 -26.93
N GLU A 62 6.37 -10.53 -27.65
CA GLU A 62 5.70 -11.54 -28.49
C GLU A 62 6.65 -12.35 -29.39
N LEU A 63 7.59 -11.67 -30.05
CA LEU A 63 8.47 -12.27 -31.05
C LEU A 63 9.54 -13.21 -30.48
N LYS A 64 9.97 -13.00 -29.24
CA LYS A 64 11.10 -13.77 -28.64
C LYS A 64 10.73 -14.54 -27.38
N LYS A 65 9.69 -14.14 -26.65
CA LYS A 65 9.20 -14.80 -25.43
C LYS A 65 10.26 -14.95 -24.30
N PHE A 66 11.27 -14.09 -24.27
CA PHE A 66 12.28 -14.04 -23.20
C PHE A 66 12.79 -12.61 -22.99
N GLY A 67 13.46 -12.38 -21.85
CA GLY A 67 14.02 -11.10 -21.44
C GLY A 67 13.01 -10.20 -20.73
N ARG A 68 13.17 -8.88 -20.86
CA ARG A 68 12.36 -7.91 -20.10
C ARG A 68 10.88 -7.91 -20.48
N ILE A 69 10.04 -7.90 -19.45
CA ILE A 69 8.61 -7.59 -19.56
C ILE A 69 8.40 -6.17 -20.08
N LYS A 70 7.33 -6.01 -20.84
CA LYS A 70 6.84 -4.73 -21.36
C LYS A 70 5.52 -4.39 -20.69
N GLN A 71 5.37 -3.11 -20.37
CA GLN A 71 4.10 -2.53 -19.93
C GLN A 71 3.22 -2.23 -21.14
N VAL A 72 1.99 -2.71 -21.10
CA VAL A 72 0.95 -2.45 -22.11
C VAL A 72 -0.29 -1.89 -21.38
N PRO A 73 -0.72 -0.67 -21.69
CA PRO A 73 -0.14 0.28 -22.65
C PRO A 73 1.23 0.83 -22.18
N TYR A 74 2.04 1.35 -23.13
CA TYR A 74 3.35 1.95 -22.85
C TYR A 74 3.23 3.36 -22.24
N THR A 75 2.42 3.44 -21.19
CA THR A 75 2.08 4.67 -20.47
C THR A 75 1.94 4.42 -18.96
N GLY A 76 2.21 3.20 -18.47
CA GLY A 76 2.28 2.90 -17.03
C GLY A 76 3.41 3.66 -16.32
N LEU A 77 3.38 3.69 -15.00
CA LEU A 77 4.33 4.40 -14.14
C LEU A 77 5.77 4.09 -14.52
N GLY A 78 6.06 2.83 -14.84
CA GLY A 78 7.42 2.42 -15.18
C GLY A 78 7.97 2.96 -16.51
N THR A 79 7.12 3.57 -17.34
CA THR A 79 7.52 4.17 -18.63
C THR A 79 7.77 5.68 -18.57
N PHE A 80 7.39 6.36 -17.49
CA PHE A 80 7.71 7.77 -17.28
C PHE A 80 9.20 7.96 -16.94
N CYS A 81 9.75 9.11 -17.29
CA CYS A 81 11.06 9.53 -16.83
C CYS A 81 11.13 9.53 -15.29
N LYS A 82 12.36 9.46 -14.76
CA LYS A 82 12.61 9.25 -13.32
C LYS A 82 11.94 10.32 -12.46
N GLU A 83 11.97 11.56 -12.91
CA GLU A 83 11.47 12.74 -12.21
C GLU A 83 9.93 12.75 -12.16
N VAL A 84 9.27 12.52 -13.30
CA VAL A 84 7.79 12.44 -13.38
C VAL A 84 7.28 11.24 -12.61
N ARG A 85 7.91 10.08 -12.76
CA ARG A 85 7.57 8.86 -12.01
C ARG A 85 7.71 9.08 -10.51
N GLY A 86 8.83 9.67 -10.06
CA GLY A 86 9.08 9.95 -8.65
C GLY A 86 8.01 10.88 -8.05
N TYR A 87 7.63 11.95 -8.76
CA TYR A 87 6.58 12.85 -8.32
C TYR A 87 5.22 12.13 -8.16
N LEU A 88 4.85 11.28 -9.12
CA LEU A 88 3.60 10.50 -9.08
C LEU A 88 3.59 9.44 -7.97
N ALA A 89 4.72 8.76 -7.77
CA ALA A 89 4.83 7.59 -6.90
C ALA A 89 5.10 7.92 -5.43
N LYS A 90 5.66 9.10 -5.14
CA LYS A 90 5.95 9.56 -3.79
C LYS A 90 4.72 9.43 -2.87
N ASP A 91 4.90 9.01 -1.62
CA ASP A 91 3.84 8.81 -0.62
C ASP A 91 2.78 7.74 -0.97
N VAL A 92 2.83 7.13 -2.15
CA VAL A 92 1.96 6.01 -2.57
C VAL A 92 2.76 4.71 -2.60
N TYR A 93 4.03 4.78 -2.94
CA TYR A 93 4.89 3.62 -3.20
C TYR A 93 6.22 3.66 -2.48
N ILE A 94 6.71 2.47 -2.13
CA ILE A 94 8.09 2.21 -1.73
C ILE A 94 8.81 1.61 -2.95
N ASP A 95 9.89 2.24 -3.40
CA ASP A 95 10.71 1.78 -4.53
C ASP A 95 11.77 0.80 -4.06
N VAL A 96 11.61 -0.49 -4.41
CA VAL A 96 12.56 -1.56 -4.07
C VAL A 96 13.33 -1.98 -5.31
N ASP A 97 14.66 -1.96 -5.21
CA ASP A 97 15.56 -2.32 -6.30
C ASP A 97 16.56 -3.41 -5.92
N MET A 98 16.86 -4.27 -6.88
CA MET A 98 18.00 -5.17 -6.86
C MET A 98 19.31 -4.38 -6.97
N VAL A 99 20.23 -4.62 -6.04
CA VAL A 99 21.54 -3.97 -6.02
C VAL A 99 22.44 -4.64 -7.04
N ASN A 100 22.87 -3.88 -8.06
CA ASN A 100 23.79 -4.34 -9.10
C ASN A 100 23.30 -5.60 -9.83
N CYS A 101 22.00 -5.66 -10.14
CA CYS A 101 21.31 -6.83 -10.71
C CYS A 101 22.14 -7.57 -11.77
N HIS A 102 22.44 -6.92 -12.91
CA HIS A 102 23.18 -7.54 -14.00
C HIS A 102 24.61 -7.99 -13.61
N PRO A 103 25.47 -7.17 -12.96
CA PRO A 103 26.77 -7.63 -12.46
C PRO A 103 26.70 -8.83 -11.50
N VAL A 104 25.72 -8.86 -10.59
CA VAL A 104 25.53 -9.99 -9.66
C VAL A 104 25.15 -11.26 -10.42
N ILE A 105 24.20 -11.17 -11.36
CA ILE A 105 23.81 -12.29 -12.23
C ILE A 105 25.01 -12.74 -13.07
N LEU A 106 25.78 -11.81 -13.62
CA LEU A 106 26.97 -12.12 -14.43
C LEU A 106 28.01 -12.89 -13.63
N ASN A 107 28.33 -12.44 -12.40
CA ASN A 107 29.24 -13.15 -11.50
C ASN A 107 28.72 -14.57 -11.19
N TRP A 108 27.43 -14.70 -10.87
CA TRP A 108 26.83 -16.02 -10.65
C TRP A 108 26.93 -16.93 -11.89
N LEU A 109 26.78 -16.39 -13.11
CA LEU A 109 26.94 -17.17 -14.35
C LEU A 109 28.39 -17.63 -14.55
N PHE A 110 29.40 -16.84 -14.16
CA PHE A 110 30.81 -17.26 -14.15
C PHE A 110 31.01 -18.45 -13.22
N VAL A 111 30.60 -18.32 -11.95
CA VAL A 111 30.71 -19.37 -10.93
C VAL A 111 29.98 -20.65 -11.38
N LYS A 112 28.74 -20.52 -11.83
CA LYS A 112 27.91 -21.65 -12.31
C LYS A 112 28.50 -22.34 -13.54
N SER A 113 29.26 -21.61 -14.35
CA SER A 113 29.95 -22.16 -15.52
C SER A 113 31.32 -22.76 -15.18
N GLY A 114 31.74 -22.74 -13.91
CA GLY A 114 33.04 -23.22 -13.45
C GLY A 114 34.21 -22.32 -13.88
N ILE A 115 33.94 -21.04 -14.15
CA ILE A 115 34.94 -20.06 -14.59
C ILE A 115 35.25 -19.14 -13.42
N ASN A 116 36.46 -19.22 -12.88
CA ASN A 116 36.92 -18.31 -11.83
C ASN A 116 37.19 -16.92 -12.41
N ASN A 117 36.60 -15.88 -11.82
CA ASN A 117 36.81 -14.51 -12.24
C ASN A 117 36.81 -13.55 -11.04
N SER A 118 37.99 -13.35 -10.45
CA SER A 118 38.16 -12.46 -9.31
C SER A 118 37.87 -10.98 -9.63
N ILE A 119 37.91 -10.58 -10.92
CA ILE A 119 37.68 -9.20 -11.35
C ILE A 119 36.19 -8.85 -11.24
N ILE A 120 35.30 -9.72 -11.73
CA ILE A 120 33.86 -9.51 -11.59
C ILE A 120 33.42 -9.63 -10.11
N GLU A 121 34.03 -10.54 -9.35
CA GLU A 121 33.81 -10.66 -7.91
C GLU A 121 34.16 -9.36 -7.17
N GLU A 122 35.33 -8.77 -7.42
CA GLU A 122 35.72 -7.46 -6.89
C GLU A 122 34.69 -6.37 -7.26
N SER A 123 34.23 -6.37 -8.51
CA SER A 123 33.27 -5.38 -8.99
C SER A 123 31.87 -5.50 -8.36
N VAL A 124 31.50 -6.69 -7.89
CA VAL A 124 30.22 -6.95 -7.22
C VAL A 124 30.29 -6.62 -5.73
N LEU A 125 31.43 -6.89 -5.08
CA LEU A 125 31.66 -6.58 -3.66
C LEU A 125 31.52 -5.09 -3.36
N ASP A 126 32.23 -4.23 -4.11
CA ASP A 126 32.04 -2.79 -4.05
C ASP A 126 32.25 -2.16 -5.43
N ARG A 127 31.13 -1.96 -6.13
CA ARG A 127 31.13 -1.36 -7.47
C ARG A 127 31.74 0.04 -7.47
N ASN A 128 31.50 0.86 -6.44
CA ASN A 128 31.96 2.25 -6.47
C ASN A 128 33.48 2.32 -6.35
N VAL A 129 34.06 1.48 -5.48
CA VAL A 129 35.51 1.34 -5.35
C VAL A 129 36.11 0.80 -6.66
N PHE A 130 35.51 -0.24 -7.25
CA PHE A 130 35.97 -0.79 -8.53
C PHE A 130 35.95 0.24 -9.66
N LEU A 131 34.84 0.98 -9.82
CA LEU A 131 34.71 2.03 -10.83
C LEU A 131 35.75 3.13 -10.65
N LYS A 132 36.00 3.56 -9.40
CA LYS A 132 37.02 4.57 -9.10
C LYS A 132 38.43 4.06 -9.41
N LYS A 133 38.76 2.82 -9.03
CA LYS A 133 40.05 2.16 -9.27
C LYS A 133 40.40 2.13 -10.76
N HIS A 134 39.40 1.87 -11.60
CA HIS A 134 39.57 1.73 -13.05
C HIS A 134 39.16 2.97 -13.86
N ASN A 135 38.90 4.10 -13.19
CA ASN A 135 38.48 5.36 -13.81
C ASN A 135 37.29 5.19 -14.79
N MET A 136 36.29 4.42 -14.39
CA MET A 136 35.10 4.11 -15.20
C MET A 136 33.84 4.77 -14.64
N THR A 137 32.97 5.23 -15.52
CA THR A 137 31.59 5.58 -15.15
C THR A 137 30.72 4.33 -15.07
N LYS A 138 29.55 4.45 -14.41
CA LYS A 138 28.56 3.36 -14.36
C LYS A 138 28.09 2.99 -15.77
N GLU A 139 27.87 3.98 -16.62
CA GLU A 139 27.43 3.83 -18.00
C GLU A 139 28.49 3.10 -18.83
N ALA A 140 29.77 3.46 -18.67
CA ALA A 140 30.87 2.79 -19.34
C ALA A 140 31.00 1.32 -18.90
N TYR A 141 30.84 1.04 -17.60
CA TYR A 141 30.89 -0.33 -17.09
C TYR A 141 29.72 -1.20 -17.59
N LEU A 142 28.49 -0.66 -17.58
CA LEU A 142 27.35 -1.36 -18.16
C LEU A 142 27.49 -1.54 -19.68
N SER A 143 28.06 -0.55 -20.38
CA SER A 143 28.36 -0.66 -21.81
C SER A 143 29.38 -1.76 -22.09
N MET A 144 30.43 -1.86 -21.27
CA MET A 144 31.45 -2.92 -21.35
C MET A 144 30.82 -4.32 -21.22
N ILE A 145 29.89 -4.50 -20.27
CA ILE A 145 29.18 -5.78 -20.12
C ILE A 145 28.30 -6.10 -21.33
N ASN A 146 27.64 -5.09 -21.92
CA ASN A 146 26.61 -5.31 -22.95
C ASN A 146 27.09 -5.13 -24.40
N THR A 147 28.34 -4.75 -24.63
CA THR A 147 28.90 -4.51 -25.96
C THR A 147 30.12 -5.38 -26.25
N GLU A 148 30.15 -5.99 -27.44
CA GLU A 148 31.24 -6.87 -27.86
C GLU A 148 32.57 -6.16 -28.18
N ILE A 149 32.60 -4.82 -28.12
CA ILE A 149 33.78 -3.99 -28.32
C ILE A 149 34.14 -3.33 -26.98
N CYS A 150 35.35 -3.60 -26.48
CA CYS A 150 35.89 -2.94 -25.30
C CYS A 150 36.48 -1.58 -25.69
N GLN A 151 35.95 -0.50 -25.10
CA GLN A 151 36.46 0.87 -25.28
C GLN A 151 37.49 1.28 -24.22
N SER A 152 37.69 0.48 -23.17
CA SER A 152 38.67 0.77 -22.13
C SER A 152 40.07 0.31 -22.52
N ASP A 153 41.08 1.11 -22.21
CA ASP A 153 42.49 0.77 -22.34
C ASP A 153 43.08 0.11 -21.09
N ASP A 154 42.31 0.04 -20.01
CA ASP A 154 42.72 -0.65 -18.78
C ASP A 154 42.89 -2.18 -19.04
N PRO A 155 44.09 -2.76 -18.81
CA PRO A 155 44.34 -4.18 -19.05
C PRO A 155 43.44 -5.13 -18.24
N ILE A 156 43.06 -4.75 -17.02
CA ILE A 156 42.21 -5.55 -16.14
C ILE A 156 40.78 -5.57 -16.71
N ILE A 157 40.29 -4.43 -17.17
CA ILE A 157 38.98 -4.33 -17.82
C ILE A 157 38.95 -5.09 -19.14
N ARG A 158 40.01 -5.01 -19.95
CA ARG A 158 40.15 -5.80 -21.19
C ARG A 158 40.17 -7.30 -20.89
N THR A 159 40.82 -7.71 -19.81
CA THR A 159 40.84 -9.12 -19.37
C THR A 159 39.43 -9.60 -19.02
N LEU A 160 38.69 -8.85 -18.19
CA LEU A 160 37.31 -9.17 -17.86
C LEU A 160 36.42 -9.23 -19.11
N HIS A 161 36.53 -8.23 -20.00
CA HIS A 161 35.77 -8.18 -21.24
C HIS A 161 36.03 -9.40 -22.12
N ASN A 162 37.31 -9.78 -22.29
CA ASN A 162 37.68 -10.97 -23.04
C ASN A 162 37.04 -12.22 -22.42
N GLN A 163 37.10 -12.40 -21.10
CA GLN A 163 36.49 -13.55 -20.42
C GLN A 163 34.97 -13.60 -20.59
N ILE A 164 34.28 -12.45 -20.60
CA ILE A 164 32.83 -12.39 -20.89
C ILE A 164 32.54 -12.88 -22.31
N TYR A 165 33.27 -12.36 -23.30
CA TYR A 165 32.95 -12.52 -24.71
C TYR A 165 33.62 -13.72 -25.41
N THR A 166 34.47 -14.45 -24.69
CA THR A 166 35.08 -15.70 -25.16
C THR A 166 34.62 -16.87 -24.28
N ASP A 167 35.11 -16.94 -23.06
CA ASP A 167 34.90 -18.06 -22.14
C ASP A 167 33.42 -18.20 -21.76
N LEU A 168 32.83 -17.16 -21.16
CA LEU A 168 31.45 -17.22 -20.67
C LEU A 168 30.46 -17.31 -21.83
N LEU A 169 30.61 -16.49 -22.87
CA LEU A 169 29.72 -16.49 -24.03
C LEU A 169 29.62 -17.89 -24.67
N SER A 170 30.74 -18.62 -24.76
CA SER A 170 30.72 -20.00 -25.30
C SER A 170 29.77 -20.91 -24.53
N LYS A 171 29.76 -20.80 -23.20
CA LYS A 171 28.85 -21.55 -22.31
C LYS A 171 27.41 -21.07 -22.45
N MET A 172 27.19 -19.76 -22.52
CA MET A 172 25.85 -19.18 -22.63
C MET A 172 25.15 -19.58 -23.93
N ARG A 173 25.88 -19.68 -25.05
CA ARG A 173 25.32 -20.15 -26.33
C ARG A 173 24.78 -21.59 -26.25
N VAL A 174 25.46 -22.44 -25.51
CA VAL A 174 25.03 -23.84 -25.32
C VAL A 174 23.89 -23.94 -24.32
N GLN A 175 23.93 -23.16 -23.23
CA GLN A 175 22.90 -23.19 -22.18
C GLN A 175 21.59 -22.50 -22.60
N PHE A 176 21.66 -21.50 -23.47
CA PHE A 176 20.52 -20.69 -23.93
C PHE A 176 20.42 -20.68 -25.47
N PRO A 177 20.21 -21.85 -26.12
CA PRO A 177 20.26 -21.97 -27.58
C PRO A 177 19.17 -21.15 -28.27
N GLU A 178 18.00 -20.99 -27.64
CA GLU A 178 16.90 -20.18 -28.18
C GLU A 178 17.27 -18.69 -28.27
N ILE A 179 17.92 -18.15 -27.22
CA ILE A 179 18.40 -16.77 -27.19
C ILE A 179 19.48 -16.57 -28.27
N ASP A 180 20.44 -17.48 -28.34
CA ASP A 180 21.53 -17.43 -29.30
C ASP A 180 21.03 -17.52 -30.75
N LYS A 181 20.09 -18.42 -31.04
CA LYS A 181 19.45 -18.56 -32.35
C LYS A 181 18.72 -17.27 -32.76
N TYR A 182 17.86 -16.76 -31.88
CA TYR A 182 17.09 -15.53 -32.13
C TYR A 182 18.01 -14.33 -32.43
N VAL A 183 19.03 -14.11 -31.59
CA VAL A 183 19.94 -12.97 -31.76
C VAL A 183 20.78 -13.11 -33.03
N ARG A 184 21.27 -14.33 -33.35
CA ARG A 184 22.06 -14.56 -34.58
C ARG A 184 21.24 -14.34 -35.86
N SER A 185 19.95 -14.67 -35.85
CA SER A 185 19.03 -14.38 -36.95
C SER A 185 18.66 -12.90 -37.09
N SER A 186 18.96 -12.07 -36.09
CA SER A 186 18.65 -10.64 -36.13
C SER A 186 19.66 -9.85 -36.98
N ARG A 187 19.26 -8.65 -37.43
CA ARG A 187 20.12 -7.68 -38.12
C ARG A 187 21.02 -6.86 -37.18
N ALA A 188 21.18 -7.28 -35.92
CA ALA A 188 21.99 -6.57 -34.95
C ALA A 188 23.48 -6.58 -35.34
N THR A 189 24.17 -5.46 -35.14
CA THR A 189 25.63 -5.37 -35.26
C THR A 189 26.32 -5.99 -34.05
N ASN A 190 25.95 -5.56 -32.83
CA ASN A 190 26.43 -6.09 -31.55
C ASN A 190 25.75 -7.43 -31.18
N LYS A 191 26.02 -8.51 -31.92
CA LYS A 191 25.34 -9.80 -31.72
C LYS A 191 25.76 -10.47 -30.43
N LYS A 192 27.07 -10.52 -30.12
CA LYS A 192 27.55 -11.18 -28.91
C LYS A 192 27.04 -10.47 -27.65
N GLY A 193 27.11 -9.14 -27.63
CA GLY A 193 26.60 -8.34 -26.52
C GLY A 193 25.11 -8.51 -26.30
N LYS A 194 24.32 -8.58 -27.39
CA LYS A 194 22.89 -8.89 -27.27
C LYS A 194 22.60 -10.27 -26.69
N ILE A 195 23.42 -11.30 -26.94
CA ILE A 195 23.21 -12.61 -26.31
C ILE A 195 23.38 -12.48 -24.80
N ILE A 196 24.50 -11.91 -24.34
CA ILE A 196 24.75 -11.68 -22.91
C ILE A 196 23.62 -10.85 -22.29
N ALA A 197 23.26 -9.73 -22.90
CA ALA A 197 22.20 -8.85 -22.41
C ALA A 197 20.86 -9.58 -22.25
N ASN A 198 20.45 -10.41 -23.23
CA ASN A 198 19.19 -11.14 -23.15
C ASN A 198 19.22 -12.25 -22.09
N VAL A 199 20.36 -12.92 -21.88
CA VAL A 199 20.51 -13.91 -20.81
C VAL A 199 20.41 -13.25 -19.43
N LEU A 200 21.09 -12.11 -19.24
CA LEU A 200 21.01 -11.35 -17.98
C LEU A 200 19.58 -10.86 -17.72
N GLN A 201 18.91 -10.32 -18.75
CA GLN A 201 17.53 -9.85 -18.66
C GLN A 201 16.53 -10.97 -18.39
N GLU A 202 16.77 -12.17 -18.89
CA GLU A 202 15.93 -13.33 -18.62
C GLU A 202 15.99 -13.72 -17.14
N HIS A 203 17.19 -13.73 -16.55
CA HIS A 203 17.33 -13.96 -15.12
C HIS A 203 16.82 -12.80 -14.25
N GLU A 204 17.04 -11.54 -14.67
CA GLU A 204 16.42 -10.36 -14.05
C GLU A 204 14.89 -10.53 -13.97
N PHE A 205 14.26 -10.93 -15.08
CA PHE A 205 12.83 -11.18 -15.15
C PHE A 205 12.38 -12.34 -14.24
N GLN A 206 13.12 -13.45 -14.20
CA GLN A 206 12.81 -14.60 -13.34
C GLN A 206 12.85 -14.23 -11.85
N ILE A 207 13.86 -13.46 -11.44
CA ILE A 207 13.96 -12.96 -10.07
C ILE A 207 12.80 -12.04 -9.74
N LEU A 208 12.52 -11.05 -10.62
CA LEU A 208 11.42 -10.10 -10.44
C LEU A 208 10.06 -10.81 -10.32
N THR A 209 9.82 -11.83 -11.15
CA THR A 209 8.63 -12.70 -11.10
C THR A 209 8.51 -13.42 -9.76
N SER A 210 9.61 -14.01 -9.29
CA SER A 210 9.65 -14.73 -8.02
C SER A 210 9.39 -13.80 -6.84
N MET A 211 9.92 -12.57 -6.90
CA MET A 211 9.68 -11.55 -5.88
C MET A 211 8.23 -11.09 -5.85
N PHE A 212 7.61 -10.87 -7.02
CA PHE A 212 6.19 -10.55 -7.11
C PHE A 212 5.32 -11.61 -6.40
N LYS A 213 5.54 -12.89 -6.72
CA LYS A 213 4.83 -14.00 -6.05
C LYS A 213 5.05 -14.05 -4.55
N PHE A 214 6.29 -13.80 -4.11
CA PHE A 214 6.65 -13.81 -2.70
C PHE A 214 5.89 -12.71 -1.95
N CYS A 215 5.86 -11.50 -2.50
CA CYS A 215 5.12 -10.37 -1.95
C CYS A 215 3.62 -10.66 -1.88
N GLU A 216 3.00 -11.16 -2.95
CA GLU A 216 1.57 -11.52 -2.95
C GLU A 216 1.24 -12.52 -1.84
N LYS A 217 2.04 -13.60 -1.72
CA LYS A 217 1.85 -14.61 -0.67
C LYS A 217 2.03 -14.06 0.74
N SER A 218 2.79 -12.98 0.89
CA SER A 218 3.07 -12.33 2.16
C SER A 218 2.09 -11.19 2.48
N GLY A 219 1.07 -10.97 1.63
CA GLY A 219 0.12 -9.86 1.80
C GLY A 219 0.69 -8.48 1.47
N VAL A 220 1.84 -8.43 0.78
CA VAL A 220 2.49 -7.19 0.34
C VAL A 220 2.06 -6.88 -1.08
N LEU A 221 1.39 -5.75 -1.27
CA LEU A 221 0.83 -5.35 -2.56
C LEU A 221 1.91 -4.74 -3.46
N VAL A 222 2.19 -5.39 -4.59
CA VAL A 222 3.08 -4.89 -5.65
C VAL A 222 2.24 -4.43 -6.83
N ASP A 223 2.35 -3.16 -7.20
CA ASP A 223 1.54 -2.57 -8.28
C ASP A 223 2.33 -2.27 -9.55
N VAL A 224 3.64 -2.06 -9.42
CA VAL A 224 4.51 -1.69 -10.55
C VAL A 224 5.70 -2.60 -10.61
N LEU A 225 5.98 -3.18 -11.79
CA LEU A 225 7.16 -4.00 -12.05
C LEU A 225 8.04 -3.31 -13.08
N MET A 226 9.34 -3.21 -12.82
CA MET A 226 10.22 -2.31 -13.56
C MET A 226 11.68 -2.78 -13.60
N HIS A 227 12.11 -3.45 -14.67
CA HIS A 227 13.52 -3.83 -14.84
C HIS A 227 14.08 -4.53 -13.58
N ASP A 228 15.03 -3.88 -12.90
CA ASP A 228 15.66 -4.35 -11.68
C ASP A 228 14.95 -3.95 -10.38
N GLY A 229 13.72 -3.45 -10.45
CA GLY A 229 12.95 -3.02 -9.29
C GLY A 229 11.43 -3.17 -9.44
N PHE A 230 10.73 -2.89 -8.34
CA PHE A 230 9.29 -2.95 -8.25
C PHE A 230 8.77 -2.00 -7.16
N PHE A 231 7.54 -1.53 -7.31
CA PHE A 231 6.91 -0.65 -6.34
C PHE A 231 5.94 -1.42 -5.45
N ILE A 232 6.14 -1.27 -4.15
CA ILE A 232 5.25 -1.80 -3.11
C ILE A 232 4.31 -0.67 -2.66
N ARG A 233 3.00 -0.92 -2.62
CA ARG A 233 2.01 0.06 -2.16
C ARG A 233 2.15 0.31 -0.66
N ILE A 234 2.23 1.59 -0.28
CA ILE A 234 2.18 2.01 1.13
C ILE A 234 0.78 1.77 1.69
N THR A 235 0.72 1.21 2.89
CA THR A 235 -0.51 1.01 3.66
C THR A 235 -0.24 1.33 5.13
N ASP A 236 -1.27 1.32 5.98
CA ASP A 236 -1.12 1.54 7.42
C ASP A 236 -0.19 0.51 8.10
N VAL A 237 -0.02 -0.67 7.48
CA VAL A 237 0.82 -1.77 7.99
C VAL A 237 2.13 -1.96 7.21
N ILE A 238 2.17 -1.57 5.94
CA ILE A 238 3.36 -1.64 5.08
C ILE A 238 3.91 -0.23 4.88
N THR A 239 4.92 0.11 5.68
CA THR A 239 5.70 1.34 5.58
C THR A 239 7.12 1.06 5.06
N GLU A 240 7.83 2.12 4.69
CA GLU A 240 9.23 2.00 4.25
C GLU A 240 10.12 1.32 5.30
N ASP A 241 9.97 1.68 6.57
CA ASP A 241 10.75 1.09 7.67
C ASP A 241 10.41 -0.38 7.86
N VAL A 242 9.12 -0.75 7.75
CA VAL A 242 8.70 -2.16 7.80
C VAL A 242 9.35 -2.97 6.67
N ILE A 243 9.38 -2.44 5.45
CA ILE A 243 10.04 -3.13 4.32
C ILE A 243 11.54 -3.29 4.60
N LYS A 244 12.23 -2.23 5.03
CA LYS A 244 13.67 -2.26 5.33
C LYS A 244 14.02 -3.25 6.44
N GLU A 245 13.27 -3.24 7.54
CA GLU A 245 13.61 -4.01 8.74
C GLU A 245 13.15 -5.47 8.68
N LYS A 246 12.02 -5.76 8.00
CA LYS A 246 11.40 -7.11 8.06
C LYS A 246 11.44 -7.87 6.75
N TYR A 247 11.47 -7.19 5.60
CA TYR A 247 11.29 -7.84 4.31
C TYR A 247 12.57 -7.96 3.48
N ILE A 248 13.51 -7.02 3.56
CA ILE A 248 14.75 -7.07 2.75
C ILE A 248 15.51 -8.38 2.96
N ASP A 249 15.79 -8.79 4.20
CA ASP A 249 16.49 -10.06 4.48
C ASP A 249 15.71 -11.28 3.95
N SER A 250 14.38 -11.24 4.04
CA SER A 250 13.51 -12.29 3.52
C SER A 250 13.56 -12.36 1.99
N PHE A 251 13.64 -11.22 1.30
CA PHE A 251 13.78 -11.15 -0.14
C PHE A 251 15.11 -11.75 -0.60
N GLU A 252 16.20 -11.37 0.06
CA GLU A 252 17.55 -11.89 -0.25
C GLU A 252 17.64 -13.40 -0.04
N LYS A 253 17.10 -13.88 1.08
CA LYS A 253 17.02 -15.32 1.40
C LYS A 253 16.21 -16.08 0.35
N HIS A 254 15.03 -15.56 -0.01
CA HIS A 254 14.15 -16.18 -1.01
C HIS A 254 14.84 -16.33 -2.37
N VAL A 255 15.57 -15.32 -2.84
CA VAL A 255 16.31 -15.39 -4.11
C VAL A 255 17.48 -16.36 -4.03
N MET A 256 18.20 -16.37 -2.91
CA MET A 256 19.30 -17.32 -2.69
C MET A 256 18.79 -18.77 -2.71
N GLU A 257 17.69 -19.06 -2.03
CA GLU A 257 17.08 -20.39 -1.99
C GLU A 257 16.49 -20.81 -3.34
N SER A 258 15.86 -19.87 -4.05
CA SER A 258 15.18 -20.16 -5.33
C SER A 258 16.15 -20.31 -6.51
N PHE A 259 17.23 -19.53 -6.54
CA PHE A 259 18.10 -19.44 -7.72
C PHE A 259 19.59 -19.70 -7.42
N GLY A 260 19.99 -19.73 -6.15
CA GLY A 260 21.40 -19.76 -5.76
C GLY A 260 22.15 -18.46 -6.08
N ILE A 261 21.42 -17.34 -6.21
CA ILE A 261 22.00 -16.03 -6.54
C ILE A 261 21.99 -15.18 -5.26
N PRO A 262 23.15 -14.66 -4.79
CA PRO A 262 23.22 -13.80 -3.61
C PRO A 262 22.80 -12.36 -3.97
N MET A 263 21.57 -12.18 -4.45
CA MET A 263 21.03 -10.87 -4.82
C MET A 263 20.71 -10.06 -3.56
N LYS A 264 21.17 -8.80 -3.54
CA LYS A 264 20.87 -7.84 -2.49
C LYS A 264 19.76 -6.89 -2.92
N PHE A 265 18.96 -6.41 -1.98
CA PHE A 265 17.89 -5.45 -2.25
C PHE A 265 18.10 -4.15 -1.48
N LYS A 266 17.56 -3.05 -1.99
CA LYS A 266 17.53 -1.77 -1.28
C LYS A 266 16.27 -1.00 -1.59
N VAL A 267 15.84 -0.19 -0.63
CA VAL A 267 14.84 0.84 -0.86
C VAL A 267 15.53 2.09 -1.40
N LYS A 268 15.00 2.69 -2.46
CA LYS A 268 15.43 3.99 -2.98
C LYS A 268 14.40 5.08 -2.68
N PRO A 269 14.84 6.28 -2.31
CA PRO A 269 13.92 7.42 -2.25
C PRO A 269 13.48 7.80 -3.68
N HIS A 270 12.20 8.15 -3.82
CA HIS A 270 11.67 8.71 -5.06
C HIS A 270 12.35 10.03 -5.40
N ASP A 271 12.49 10.30 -6.70
CA ASP A 271 13.02 11.58 -7.16
C ASP A 271 11.99 12.69 -6.94
N THR A 272 12.36 13.72 -6.16
CA THR A 272 11.50 14.85 -5.83
C THR A 272 11.97 16.16 -6.45
N SER A 273 12.74 16.09 -7.55
CA SER A 273 13.28 17.28 -8.24
C SER A 273 12.21 18.14 -8.91
N ILE A 274 11.10 17.54 -9.35
CA ILE A 274 9.95 18.30 -9.85
C ILE A 274 9.27 19.00 -8.67
N VAL A 275 9.50 20.31 -8.59
CA VAL A 275 8.78 21.22 -7.70
C VAL A 275 7.86 22.07 -8.57
N ILE A 276 6.63 21.61 -8.75
CA ILE A 276 5.59 22.42 -9.36
C ILE A 276 5.13 23.38 -8.25
N LYS A 277 5.41 24.68 -8.41
CA LYS A 277 4.75 25.71 -7.60
C LYS A 277 3.26 25.51 -7.82
N GLU A 278 2.57 25.05 -6.79
CA GLU A 278 1.13 24.95 -6.82
C GLU A 278 0.60 26.36 -7.08
N GLU A 279 0.20 26.65 -8.32
CA GLU A 279 -0.76 27.72 -8.50
C GLU A 279 -2.03 27.19 -7.84
N PRO A 280 -2.55 27.86 -6.80
CA PRO A 280 -3.70 27.37 -6.08
C PRO A 280 -4.89 27.37 -7.04
N GLU A 281 -5.17 26.21 -7.62
CA GLU A 281 -6.50 25.91 -8.14
C GLU A 281 -7.40 25.79 -6.91
N ASN A 282 -7.90 26.94 -6.45
CA ASN A 282 -8.85 27.06 -5.37
C ASN A 282 -8.51 26.18 -4.16
N ASN A 283 -7.30 26.39 -3.61
CA ASN A 283 -6.78 25.75 -2.39
C ASN A 283 -7.85 25.66 -1.29
N GLU A 284 -8.73 26.66 -1.21
CA GLU A 284 -9.79 26.74 -0.21
C GLU A 284 -10.85 25.63 -0.31
N TYR A 285 -11.26 25.20 -1.51
CA TYR A 285 -12.21 24.07 -1.61
C TYR A 285 -11.60 22.77 -1.10
N GLU A 286 -10.37 22.46 -1.53
CA GLU A 286 -9.70 21.21 -1.13
C GLU A 286 -9.36 21.22 0.35
N LEU A 287 -8.93 22.36 0.92
CA LEU A 287 -8.73 22.50 2.37
C LEU A 287 -10.04 22.31 3.13
N MET A 288 -11.13 22.96 2.69
CA MET A 288 -12.44 22.79 3.31
C MET A 288 -12.93 21.34 3.20
N LYS A 289 -12.69 20.68 2.08
CA LYS A 289 -13.02 19.26 1.87
C LYS A 289 -12.25 18.38 2.85
N GLN A 290 -10.93 18.53 2.92
CA GLN A 290 -10.08 17.75 3.82
C GLN A 290 -10.53 17.90 5.27
N GLU A 291 -10.82 19.11 5.73
CA GLU A 291 -11.33 19.35 7.08
C GLU A 291 -12.74 18.78 7.29
N PHE A 292 -13.63 18.94 6.31
CA PHE A 292 -15.00 18.45 6.40
C PHE A 292 -15.05 16.91 6.47
N GLU A 293 -14.26 16.24 5.64
CA GLU A 293 -14.22 14.78 5.51
C GLU A 293 -13.52 14.06 6.68
N LYS A 294 -12.81 14.77 7.57
CA LYS A 294 -12.35 14.20 8.85
C LYS A 294 -13.50 13.65 9.67
N GLN A 295 -14.67 14.28 9.55
CA GLN A 295 -15.86 13.91 10.31
C GLN A 295 -17.03 13.50 9.42
N HIS A 296 -17.03 13.77 8.12
CA HIS A 296 -18.18 13.53 7.25
C HIS A 296 -17.91 12.49 6.17
N CYS A 297 -18.89 11.63 5.93
CA CYS A 297 -18.87 10.70 4.82
C CYS A 297 -20.28 10.38 4.28
N LYS A 298 -20.34 9.78 3.08
CA LYS A 298 -21.57 9.26 2.47
C LYS A 298 -21.65 7.74 2.60
N ILE A 299 -22.85 7.22 2.88
CA ILE A 299 -23.16 5.78 2.87
C ILE A 299 -24.04 5.47 1.66
N ILE A 300 -23.53 4.67 0.72
CA ILE A 300 -24.16 4.43 -0.59
C ILE A 300 -25.46 3.62 -0.42
N ASN A 301 -25.39 2.42 0.15
CA ASN A 301 -26.52 1.48 0.17
C ASN A 301 -27.69 1.95 1.05
N LYS A 302 -27.45 2.89 1.97
CA LYS A 302 -28.47 3.46 2.85
C LYS A 302 -28.90 4.88 2.45
N SER A 303 -28.28 5.46 1.43
CA SER A 303 -28.64 6.77 0.86
C SER A 303 -28.66 7.93 1.88
N PHE A 304 -27.67 7.98 2.78
CA PHE A 304 -27.54 9.08 3.75
C PHE A 304 -26.08 9.47 3.97
N PHE A 305 -25.87 10.53 4.76
CA PHE A 305 -24.55 11.04 5.16
C PHE A 305 -24.39 10.90 6.66
N VAL A 306 -23.15 10.69 7.11
CA VAL A 306 -22.80 10.54 8.52
C VAL A 306 -21.81 11.62 8.91
N LYS A 307 -22.05 12.26 10.05
CA LYS A 307 -21.02 12.96 10.81
C LYS A 307 -20.61 12.12 12.00
N GLU A 308 -19.31 11.92 12.17
CA GLU A 308 -18.72 11.32 13.36
C GLU A 308 -18.07 12.33 14.28
N ASP A 309 -18.29 12.13 15.57
CA ASP A 309 -17.43 12.60 16.65
C ASP A 309 -16.94 11.41 17.49
N ASP A 310 -16.15 11.68 18.52
CA ASP A 310 -15.53 10.65 19.38
C ASP A 310 -16.57 9.75 20.08
N THR A 311 -17.80 10.22 20.24
CA THR A 311 -18.83 9.60 21.10
C THR A 311 -20.16 9.33 20.40
N ASN A 312 -20.51 10.11 19.37
CA ASN A 312 -21.80 10.14 18.73
C ASN A 312 -21.68 10.14 17.20
N LEU A 313 -22.81 9.78 16.59
CA LEU A 313 -23.03 9.78 15.16
C LEU A 313 -24.26 10.60 14.85
N THR A 314 -24.16 11.50 13.88
CA THR A 314 -25.31 12.23 13.35
C THR A 314 -25.57 11.80 11.91
N ILE A 315 -26.79 11.39 11.61
CA ILE A 315 -27.21 10.99 10.26
C ILE A 315 -27.96 12.14 9.60
N PHE A 316 -27.58 12.46 8.36
CA PHE A 316 -28.21 13.50 7.55
C PHE A 316 -28.83 12.91 6.29
N SER A 317 -30.04 13.36 5.95
CA SER A 317 -30.51 13.35 4.57
C SER A 317 -29.81 14.45 3.77
N LYS A 318 -29.87 14.40 2.43
CA LYS A 318 -29.33 15.47 1.57
C LYS A 318 -29.82 16.86 2.00
N GLN A 319 -31.14 17.02 2.18
CA GLN A 319 -31.74 18.30 2.57
C GLN A 319 -31.24 18.79 3.93
N LYS A 320 -31.14 17.89 4.93
CA LYS A 320 -30.63 18.25 6.27
C LYS A 320 -29.16 18.65 6.21
N LEU A 321 -28.35 17.96 5.41
CA LEU A 321 -26.93 18.27 5.23
C LEU A 321 -26.76 19.66 4.61
N GLU A 322 -27.45 19.91 3.48
CA GLU A 322 -27.42 21.21 2.78
C GLU A 322 -27.89 22.35 3.67
N THR A 323 -28.94 22.12 4.46
CA THR A 323 -29.47 23.13 5.41
C THR A 323 -28.45 23.43 6.51
N SER A 324 -27.90 22.39 7.15
CA SER A 324 -27.00 22.51 8.30
C SER A 324 -25.70 23.24 7.94
N TYR A 325 -25.20 23.02 6.72
CA TYR A 325 -23.92 23.53 6.26
C TYR A 325 -24.04 24.58 5.14
N SER A 326 -25.21 25.20 5.02
CA SER A 326 -25.51 26.25 4.03
C SER A 326 -24.63 27.50 4.14
N HIS A 327 -24.01 27.71 5.32
CA HIS A 327 -23.09 28.81 5.58
C HIS A 327 -21.68 28.59 5.01
N LEU A 328 -21.32 27.36 4.65
CA LEU A 328 -20.01 27.03 4.09
C LEU A 328 -19.93 27.41 2.62
N ASN A 329 -19.03 28.33 2.31
CA ASN A 329 -18.78 28.84 0.98
C ASN A 329 -17.28 29.01 0.75
N PHE A 330 -16.85 29.00 -0.50
CA PHE A 330 -15.46 29.26 -0.89
C PHE A 330 -15.41 30.19 -2.10
N PRO A 331 -14.38 31.05 -2.21
CA PRO A 331 -14.19 31.90 -3.38
C PRO A 331 -13.84 31.04 -4.60
N LYS A 332 -14.17 31.50 -5.79
CA LYS A 332 -13.83 30.93 -7.10
C LYS A 332 -13.51 32.10 -8.04
N LYS A 333 -12.83 31.84 -9.17
CA LYS A 333 -12.43 32.87 -10.14
C LYS A 333 -13.56 33.84 -10.53
N ASP A 334 -14.82 33.38 -10.53
CA ASP A 334 -16.01 34.15 -10.93
C ASP A 334 -16.99 34.44 -9.79
N GLY A 335 -16.56 34.40 -8.51
CA GLY A 335 -17.40 34.77 -7.36
C GLY A 335 -17.32 33.79 -6.19
N ILE A 336 -18.42 33.59 -5.46
CA ILE A 336 -18.49 32.68 -4.31
C ILE A 336 -19.31 31.44 -4.68
N SER A 337 -18.81 30.25 -4.34
CA SER A 337 -19.49 28.98 -4.56
C SER A 337 -19.89 28.32 -3.24
N LYS A 338 -21.03 27.61 -3.23
CA LYS A 338 -21.49 26.83 -2.07
C LYS A 338 -20.66 25.56 -1.91
N PHE A 339 -20.11 25.34 -0.73
CA PHE A 339 -19.24 24.20 -0.44
C PHE A 339 -19.99 22.87 -0.59
N ILE A 340 -21.10 22.70 0.12
CA ILE A 340 -21.81 21.41 0.17
C ILE A 340 -22.34 20.97 -1.19
N SER A 341 -22.89 21.89 -1.97
CA SER A 341 -23.35 21.56 -3.32
C SER A 341 -22.19 21.06 -4.18
N THR A 342 -21.01 21.68 -4.07
CA THR A 342 -19.81 21.26 -4.79
C THR A 342 -19.32 19.90 -4.30
N TRP A 343 -19.29 19.69 -2.97
CA TRP A 343 -18.88 18.43 -2.35
C TRP A 343 -19.80 17.26 -2.73
N LEU A 344 -21.11 17.48 -2.83
CA LEU A 344 -22.08 16.46 -3.23
C LEU A 344 -21.90 15.97 -4.68
N ASP A 345 -21.27 16.78 -5.53
CA ASP A 345 -20.95 16.43 -6.93
C ASP A 345 -19.50 15.92 -7.09
N ASP A 346 -18.72 15.86 -6.00
CA ASP A 346 -17.31 15.45 -6.01
C ASP A 346 -17.18 13.92 -6.12
N SER A 347 -16.64 13.46 -7.24
CA SER A 347 -16.35 12.04 -7.50
C SER A 347 -15.35 11.40 -6.53
N ASN A 348 -14.56 12.19 -5.80
CA ASN A 348 -13.57 11.74 -4.83
C ASN A 348 -13.98 12.06 -3.39
N MET A 349 -15.27 12.21 -3.10
CA MET A 349 -15.73 12.41 -1.72
C MET A 349 -15.44 11.18 -0.84
N ARG A 350 -15.27 11.38 0.48
CA ARG A 350 -15.21 10.27 1.45
C ARG A 350 -16.55 9.52 1.49
N LEU A 351 -16.53 8.25 1.13
CA LEU A 351 -17.72 7.41 1.10
C LEU A 351 -17.43 5.95 1.48
N TYR A 352 -18.49 5.24 1.85
CA TYR A 352 -18.50 3.81 2.17
C TYR A 352 -19.70 3.14 1.49
N ASN A 353 -19.56 1.85 1.15
CA ASN A 353 -20.64 1.07 0.55
C ASN A 353 -21.80 0.88 1.53
N ASP A 354 -21.46 0.46 2.76
CA ASP A 354 -22.43 0.20 3.82
C ASP A 354 -21.89 0.65 5.19
N ILE A 355 -22.63 0.35 6.26
CA ILE A 355 -22.37 0.76 7.63
C ILE A 355 -22.65 -0.40 8.58
N GLY A 356 -21.84 -0.55 9.64
CA GLY A 356 -22.03 -1.60 10.64
C GLY A 356 -21.36 -1.28 11.96
N CYS A 357 -21.71 -2.02 13.01
CA CYS A 357 -21.17 -1.83 14.36
C CYS A 357 -20.13 -2.93 14.64
N TYR A 358 -18.86 -2.54 14.68
CA TYR A 358 -17.73 -3.46 14.88
C TYR A 358 -16.89 -2.98 16.07
N PRO A 359 -17.10 -3.52 17.29
CA PRO A 359 -16.29 -3.15 18.44
C PRO A 359 -14.80 -3.42 18.26
N ASP A 360 -14.50 -4.51 17.56
CA ASP A 360 -13.17 -4.83 17.07
C ASP A 360 -13.00 -4.27 15.65
N ASN A 361 -12.23 -3.18 15.54
CA ASN A 361 -11.95 -2.51 14.27
C ASN A 361 -11.33 -3.45 13.23
N THR A 362 -10.59 -4.48 13.64
CA THR A 362 -9.94 -5.42 12.70
C THR A 362 -10.95 -6.29 11.96
N LYS A 363 -12.17 -6.40 12.47
CA LYS A 363 -13.28 -7.15 11.86
C LYS A 363 -14.17 -6.27 10.97
N CYS A 364 -13.95 -4.95 10.92
CA CYS A 364 -14.72 -4.07 10.05
C CYS A 364 -14.29 -4.24 8.59
N PRO A 365 -15.21 -4.56 7.66
CA PRO A 365 -14.89 -4.57 6.23
C PRO A 365 -14.37 -3.21 5.76
N ILE A 366 -13.43 -3.22 4.80
CA ILE A 366 -12.76 -2.01 4.32
C ILE A 366 -13.71 -0.99 3.68
N ASP A 367 -14.83 -1.46 3.12
CA ASP A 367 -15.84 -0.67 2.45
C ASP A 367 -17.04 -0.33 3.36
N ASN A 368 -16.98 -0.68 4.65
CA ASN A 368 -18.00 -0.36 5.64
C ASN A 368 -17.55 0.76 6.57
N PHE A 369 -18.46 1.68 6.86
CA PHE A 369 -18.28 2.63 7.94
C PHE A 369 -18.54 1.95 9.30
N ASN A 370 -17.62 2.10 10.24
CA ASN A 370 -17.79 1.55 11.60
C ASN A 370 -18.52 2.52 12.52
N THR A 371 -19.65 2.08 13.07
CA THR A 371 -20.44 2.86 14.04
C THR A 371 -20.03 2.68 15.48
N TRP A 372 -19.14 1.73 15.79
CA TRP A 372 -18.66 1.57 17.14
C TRP A 372 -17.88 2.81 17.59
N ARG A 373 -18.20 3.29 18.79
CA ARG A 373 -17.49 4.37 19.47
C ARG A 373 -16.99 3.84 20.80
N LYS A 374 -15.81 4.29 21.21
CA LYS A 374 -15.21 3.95 22.48
C LYS A 374 -16.19 4.20 23.64
N PHE A 375 -16.08 3.41 24.69
CA PHE A 375 -16.74 3.69 25.96
C PHE A 375 -16.22 5.00 26.54
N SER A 376 -17.06 5.75 27.26
CA SER A 376 -16.64 7.01 27.88
C SER A 376 -15.42 6.86 28.79
N MET A 377 -15.29 5.73 29.48
CA MET A 377 -14.13 5.41 30.31
C MET A 377 -12.82 5.25 29.51
N GLU A 378 -12.87 4.82 28.25
CA GLU A 378 -11.68 4.65 27.40
C GLU A 378 -11.13 6.01 26.89
N LEU A 379 -11.90 7.09 27.03
CA LEU A 379 -11.46 8.45 26.71
C LEU A 379 -10.71 9.12 27.87
N ILE A 380 -10.75 8.54 29.07
CA ILE A 380 -10.03 9.03 30.24
C ILE A 380 -8.62 8.45 30.20
N THR A 381 -7.65 9.24 29.74
CA THR A 381 -6.24 8.82 29.61
C THR A 381 -5.44 9.00 30.89
N GLU A 382 -5.87 9.92 31.77
CA GLU A 382 -5.20 10.23 33.03
C GLU A 382 -6.18 10.11 34.19
N TYR A 383 -5.85 9.26 35.17
CA TYR A 383 -6.59 9.15 36.41
C TYR A 383 -5.67 8.71 37.55
N THR A 384 -6.02 9.08 38.78
CA THR A 384 -5.36 8.55 39.98
C THR A 384 -6.18 7.38 40.50
N PRO A 385 -5.59 6.18 40.69
CA PRO A 385 -6.27 5.06 41.30
C PRO A 385 -6.86 5.46 42.67
N ASN A 386 -8.15 5.20 42.85
CA ASN A 386 -8.84 5.43 44.11
C ASN A 386 -9.44 4.11 44.60
N GLU A 387 -8.69 3.44 45.48
CA GLU A 387 -9.07 2.12 46.01
C GLU A 387 -10.34 2.18 46.85
N GLU A 388 -10.55 3.25 47.62
CA GLU A 388 -11.75 3.42 48.43
C GLU A 388 -13.01 3.52 47.55
N ALA A 389 -12.96 4.30 46.47
CA ALA A 389 -14.06 4.40 45.51
C ALA A 389 -14.32 3.07 44.79
N LEU A 390 -13.27 2.33 44.44
CA LEU A 390 -13.39 1.00 43.85
C LEU A 390 -14.08 0.02 44.81
N GLN A 391 -13.65 -0.03 46.07
CA GLN A 391 -14.26 -0.89 47.08
C GLN A 391 -15.71 -0.52 47.36
N LEU A 392 -16.04 0.78 47.35
CA LEU A 392 -17.43 1.24 47.46
C LEU A 392 -18.29 0.71 46.31
N PHE A 393 -17.80 0.75 45.07
CA PHE A 393 -18.50 0.20 43.91
C PHE A 393 -18.66 -1.33 44.00
N LEU A 394 -17.60 -2.05 44.35
CA LEU A 394 -17.64 -3.51 44.51
C LEU A 394 -18.59 -3.93 45.62
N ASN A 395 -18.61 -3.21 46.74
CA ASN A 395 -19.54 -3.44 47.84
C ASN A 395 -21.00 -3.15 47.43
N HIS A 396 -21.24 -2.11 46.63
CA HIS A 396 -22.57 -1.84 46.07
C HIS A 396 -23.10 -3.01 45.24
N ILE A 397 -22.26 -3.59 44.38
CA ILE A 397 -22.62 -4.79 43.60
C ILE A 397 -22.89 -5.98 44.52
N ARG A 398 -22.10 -6.15 45.59
CA ARG A 398 -22.30 -7.22 46.59
C ARG A 398 -23.67 -7.11 47.28
N ILE A 399 -24.09 -5.90 47.62
CA ILE A 399 -25.43 -5.63 48.18
C ILE A 399 -26.53 -5.98 47.16
N LEU A 400 -26.37 -5.60 45.88
CA LEU A 400 -27.32 -5.96 44.81
C LEU A 400 -27.46 -7.47 44.62
N CYS A 401 -26.40 -8.22 44.93
CA CYS A 401 -26.37 -9.68 44.89
C CYS A 401 -26.76 -10.33 46.22
N ASN A 402 -27.41 -9.59 47.14
CA ASN A 402 -27.84 -10.08 48.45
C ASN A 402 -26.71 -10.68 49.31
N ASN A 403 -25.47 -10.18 49.14
CA ASN A 403 -24.25 -10.71 49.76
C ASN A 403 -23.95 -12.19 49.45
N ASP A 404 -24.60 -12.76 48.44
CA ASP A 404 -24.30 -14.10 47.95
C ASP A 404 -23.04 -14.07 47.08
N ASP A 405 -22.02 -14.82 47.48
CA ASP A 405 -20.72 -14.83 46.81
C ASP A 405 -20.79 -15.41 45.39
N GLU A 406 -21.64 -16.40 45.14
CA GLU A 406 -21.75 -17.02 43.82
C GLU A 406 -22.40 -16.05 42.83
N ILE A 407 -23.51 -15.43 43.23
CA ILE A 407 -24.22 -14.43 42.43
C ILE A 407 -23.35 -13.19 42.22
N TYR A 408 -22.66 -12.71 43.26
CA TYR A 408 -21.73 -11.59 43.18
C TYR A 408 -20.63 -11.83 42.14
N ASN A 409 -19.94 -12.98 42.25
CA ASN A 409 -18.87 -13.33 41.34
C ASN A 409 -19.38 -13.46 39.90
N TYR A 410 -20.57 -14.02 39.72
CA TYR A 410 -21.22 -14.09 38.43
C TYR A 410 -21.49 -12.69 37.84
N PHE A 411 -22.09 -11.80 38.62
CA PHE A 411 -22.49 -10.47 38.17
C PHE A 411 -21.28 -9.57 37.84
N ILE A 412 -20.19 -9.67 38.61
CA ILE A 412 -18.91 -9.00 38.31
C ILE A 412 -18.32 -9.52 37.00
N LYS A 413 -18.30 -10.85 36.79
CA LYS A 413 -17.81 -11.44 35.53
C LYS A 413 -18.67 -11.03 34.33
N TRP A 414 -19.98 -10.98 34.49
CA TRP A 414 -20.91 -10.50 33.46
C TRP A 414 -20.64 -9.02 33.10
N THR A 415 -20.43 -8.17 34.10
CA THR A 415 -20.06 -6.76 33.90
C THR A 415 -18.69 -6.62 33.22
N GLY A 416 -17.72 -7.45 33.60
CA GLY A 416 -16.40 -7.48 32.96
C GLY A 416 -16.46 -7.99 31.51
N GLN A 417 -17.32 -8.96 31.22
CA GLN A 417 -17.45 -9.53 29.88
C GLN A 417 -18.03 -8.53 28.88
N MET A 418 -19.07 -7.78 29.24
CA MET A 418 -19.64 -6.76 28.33
C MET A 418 -18.65 -5.64 27.98
N ILE A 419 -17.73 -5.32 28.91
CA ILE A 419 -16.71 -4.29 28.71
C ILE A 419 -15.55 -4.83 27.87
N LYS A 420 -15.07 -6.05 28.17
CA LYS A 420 -13.89 -6.64 27.51
C LYS A 420 -14.20 -7.26 26.15
N PHE A 421 -15.42 -7.75 25.97
CA PHE A 421 -15.87 -8.47 24.76
C PHE A 421 -17.24 -7.95 24.30
N PRO A 422 -17.37 -6.65 23.97
CA PRO A 422 -18.63 -6.01 23.61
C PRO A 422 -19.30 -6.58 22.35
N GLU A 423 -18.57 -7.26 21.48
CA GLU A 423 -19.11 -7.95 20.31
C GLU A 423 -19.81 -9.27 20.64
N VAL A 424 -19.54 -9.83 21.83
CA VAL A 424 -20.10 -11.10 22.28
C VAL A 424 -21.38 -10.83 23.06
N LYS A 425 -22.52 -11.21 22.48
CA LYS A 425 -23.81 -11.15 23.16
C LYS A 425 -23.78 -12.01 24.42
N SER A 426 -24.13 -11.39 25.54
CA SER A 426 -24.24 -12.04 26.83
C SER A 426 -25.68 -12.43 27.15
N ILE A 427 -25.88 -12.96 28.35
CA ILE A 427 -27.21 -13.13 28.92
C ILE A 427 -27.76 -11.79 29.46
N CYS A 428 -29.07 -11.74 29.77
CA CYS A 428 -29.75 -10.59 30.35
C CYS A 428 -30.16 -10.89 31.81
N PRO A 429 -29.38 -10.47 32.83
CA PRO A 429 -29.73 -10.63 34.22
C PRO A 429 -30.94 -9.77 34.60
N VAL A 430 -31.84 -10.32 35.42
CA VAL A 430 -33.01 -9.60 35.94
C VAL A 430 -32.82 -9.35 37.43
N LEU A 431 -32.71 -8.07 37.81
CA LEU A 431 -32.55 -7.63 39.20
C LEU A 431 -33.92 -7.31 39.80
N ILE A 432 -34.40 -8.15 40.72
CA ILE A 432 -35.68 -7.96 41.40
C ILE A 432 -35.42 -7.57 42.86
N SER A 433 -35.89 -6.39 43.26
CA SER A 433 -35.73 -5.90 44.63
C SER A 433 -36.75 -4.82 44.96
N LYS A 434 -36.92 -4.52 46.25
CA LYS A 434 -37.64 -3.31 46.70
C LYS A 434 -37.02 -2.04 46.14
N GLU A 435 -37.80 -0.96 46.12
CA GLU A 435 -37.32 0.38 45.80
C GLU A 435 -36.21 0.81 46.77
N GLY A 436 -35.27 1.64 46.31
CA GLY A 436 -34.14 2.10 47.11
C GLY A 436 -32.98 1.10 47.24
N ALA A 437 -33.08 -0.11 46.70
CA ALA A 437 -32.00 -1.12 46.79
C ALA A 437 -30.77 -0.84 45.89
N GLY A 438 -30.72 0.30 45.18
CA GLY A 438 -29.53 0.71 44.42
C GLY A 438 -29.46 0.28 42.95
N LYS A 439 -30.54 -0.27 42.37
CA LYS A 439 -30.60 -0.68 40.96
C LYS A 439 -30.29 0.48 39.99
N GLY A 440 -30.95 1.63 40.18
CA GLY A 440 -30.72 2.82 39.36
C GLY A 440 -29.30 3.37 39.50
N THR A 441 -28.72 3.31 40.70
CA THR A 441 -27.32 3.72 40.94
C THR A 441 -26.33 2.91 40.11
N PHE A 442 -26.54 1.60 39.98
CA PHE A 442 -25.70 0.77 39.11
C PHE A 442 -25.82 1.17 37.64
N ILE A 443 -27.04 1.39 37.15
CA ILE A 443 -27.28 1.85 35.77
C ILE A 443 -26.61 3.20 35.50
N GLU A 444 -26.69 4.14 36.44
CA GLU A 444 -26.03 5.45 36.33
C GLU A 444 -24.50 5.35 36.30
N LEU A 445 -23.91 4.45 37.09
CA LEU A 445 -22.47 4.19 37.03
C LEU A 445 -22.07 3.58 35.68
N MET A 446 -22.83 2.61 35.18
CA MET A 446 -22.62 2.03 33.85
C MET A 446 -22.81 3.08 32.75
N ARG A 447 -23.78 4.00 32.88
CA ARG A 447 -24.00 5.12 31.95
C ARG A 447 -22.79 6.03 31.89
N LYS A 448 -22.16 6.33 33.03
CA LYS A 448 -20.93 7.12 33.10
C LYS A 448 -19.71 6.40 32.51
N MET A 449 -19.60 5.08 32.71
CA MET A 449 -18.47 4.28 32.21
C MET A 449 -18.59 3.98 30.70
N LEU A 450 -19.74 3.49 30.26
CA LEU A 450 -19.96 3.07 28.87
C LEU A 450 -20.32 4.25 27.96
N GLY A 451 -20.90 5.30 28.53
CA GLY A 451 -21.43 6.45 27.81
C GLY A 451 -22.95 6.37 27.61
N SER A 452 -23.61 7.53 27.64
CA SER A 452 -25.07 7.64 27.58
C SER A 452 -25.70 7.01 26.34
N SER A 453 -24.99 7.00 25.20
CA SER A 453 -25.46 6.39 23.95
C SER A 453 -25.50 4.86 23.98
N LYS A 454 -24.92 4.22 25.01
CA LYS A 454 -24.84 2.76 25.14
C LYS A 454 -25.69 2.17 26.27
N VAL A 455 -26.38 3.02 27.03
CA VAL A 455 -27.23 2.61 28.15
C VAL A 455 -28.63 3.13 27.94
N LEU A 456 -29.56 2.21 27.72
CA LEU A 456 -30.99 2.47 27.59
C LEU A 456 -31.68 2.25 28.93
N GLU A 457 -32.45 3.25 29.35
CA GLU A 457 -33.41 3.13 30.45
C GLU A 457 -34.78 3.50 29.91
N THR A 458 -35.75 2.60 30.06
CA THR A 458 -37.08 2.74 29.46
C THR A 458 -38.16 2.19 30.37
N THR A 459 -39.33 2.82 30.32
CA THR A 459 -40.57 2.33 30.94
C THR A 459 -41.39 1.44 29.99
N ASP A 460 -40.96 1.31 28.73
CA ASP A 460 -41.62 0.49 27.69
C ASP A 460 -40.60 -0.43 26.99
N PRO A 461 -40.11 -1.48 27.70
CA PRO A 461 -39.13 -2.41 27.13
C PRO A 461 -39.70 -3.23 25.96
N SER A 462 -41.02 -3.44 25.91
CA SER A 462 -41.74 -4.09 24.80
C SER A 462 -41.48 -3.38 23.48
N ARG A 463 -41.61 -2.06 23.47
CA ARG A 463 -41.32 -1.26 22.27
C ARG A 463 -39.83 -1.19 21.99
N ASP A 464 -39.02 -0.86 23.01
CA ASP A 464 -37.64 -0.40 22.79
C ASP A 464 -36.60 -1.51 22.69
N VAL A 465 -36.86 -2.69 23.29
CA VAL A 465 -35.92 -3.82 23.29
C VAL A 465 -36.42 -4.96 22.42
N TRP A 466 -37.73 -5.27 22.50
CA TRP A 466 -38.30 -6.47 21.87
C TRP A 466 -38.92 -6.21 20.49
N ALA A 467 -39.22 -4.94 20.17
CA ALA A 467 -40.08 -4.50 19.06
C ALA A 467 -41.48 -5.15 19.11
N HIS A 468 -42.50 -4.48 18.56
CA HIS A 468 -43.84 -5.07 18.48
C HIS A 468 -43.81 -6.30 17.56
N LEU A 469 -43.62 -7.48 18.14
CA LEU A 469 -43.88 -8.75 17.48
C LEU A 469 -45.40 -8.87 17.30
N THR A 470 -45.93 -8.24 16.25
CA THR A 470 -47.22 -8.68 15.69
C THR A 470 -46.99 -10.09 15.19
N LEU A 471 -47.44 -11.07 15.97
CA LEU A 471 -47.65 -12.44 15.50
C LEU A 471 -48.63 -12.33 14.32
N VAL A 472 -48.13 -12.53 13.11
CA VAL A 472 -48.96 -12.74 11.91
C VAL A 472 -49.45 -14.17 11.90
#